data_AF-A0A951FBB7-F1
#
_entry.id   AF-A0A951FBB7-F1
#
_cell.length_a   1.000
_cell.length_b   1.000
_cell.length_c   1.000
_cell.angle_alpha   90.00
_cell.angle_beta   90.00
_cell.angle_gamma   90.00
#
_symmetry.space_group_name_H-M   'P 1'
#
loop_
_entity.id
_entity.type
_entity.pdbx_description
1 polymer ?
#
loop_
_entity_poly.entity_id
_entity_poly.type
_entity_poly.pdbx_seq_one_letter_code
_entity_poly.pdbx_strand_id
1 'polypeptide(L)'
;MHRIHTLIALGIGLMLVCVHVTSGQNLVIHEVDITDFGYEPSAGVSSVGSAVAWTNQGSVAHTVTFDNGQGSSGALTNGQSF
;
A
#
# COMPACT_ATOMS: atom_id res chain seq x y z
N MET A 1 -54.60 -35.42 -5.47
CA MET A 1 -54.28 -36.40 -6.52
C MET A 1 -53.91 -35.66 -7.80
N HIS A 2 -52.61 -35.48 -8.07
CA HIS A 2 -52.06 -35.49 -9.43
C HIS A 2 -50.53 -35.57 -9.31
N ARG A 3 -50.01 -36.78 -9.54
CA ARG A 3 -48.62 -37.01 -9.95
C ARG A 3 -48.51 -36.42 -11.37
N ILE A 4 -47.40 -35.85 -11.83
CA ILE A 4 -46.23 -36.43 -12.53
C ILE A 4 -45.48 -35.13 -12.99
N HIS A 5 -44.17 -34.91 -12.88
CA HIS A 5 -43.11 -35.40 -13.79
C HIS A 5 -41.73 -35.04 -13.21
N THR A 6 -40.89 -36.06 -13.11
CA THR A 6 -39.45 -35.99 -12.93
C THR A 6 -38.81 -35.15 -14.05
N LEU A 7 -38.01 -34.14 -13.71
CA LEU A 7 -37.01 -33.56 -14.59
C LEU A 7 -35.67 -33.58 -13.85
N ILE A 8 -34.86 -34.58 -14.20
CA ILE A 8 -33.42 -34.61 -13.92
C ILE A 8 -32.82 -33.50 -14.79
N ALA A 9 -32.50 -32.36 -14.19
CA ALA A 9 -31.65 -31.35 -14.82
C ALA A 9 -30.23 -31.51 -14.26
N LEU A 10 -29.42 -32.28 -14.98
CA LEU A 10 -27.97 -32.20 -14.93
C LEU A 10 -27.59 -30.81 -15.46
N GLY A 11 -27.32 -29.87 -14.56
CA GLY A 11 -26.95 -28.51 -14.89
C GLY A 11 -25.93 -28.02 -13.89
N ILE A 12 -24.66 -28.26 -14.22
CA ILE A 12 -23.43 -27.66 -13.69
C ILE A 12 -23.72 -26.62 -12.62
N GLY A 13 -23.46 -26.97 -11.37
CA GLY A 13 -23.52 -26.02 -10.26
C GLY A 13 -22.72 -24.80 -10.65
N LEU A 14 -23.41 -23.69 -10.91
CA LEU A 14 -22.81 -22.37 -10.94
C LEU A 14 -22.38 -22.11 -9.50
N MET A 15 -21.24 -22.70 -9.12
CA MET A 15 -20.39 -22.14 -8.10
C MET A 15 -19.98 -20.80 -8.70
N LEU A 16 -20.82 -19.79 -8.48
CA LEU A 16 -20.38 -18.42 -8.30
C LEU A 16 -19.41 -18.50 -7.13
N VAL A 17 -18.20 -18.95 -7.43
CA VAL A 17 -17.02 -18.48 -6.74
C VAL A 17 -17.06 -16.99 -7.00
N CYS A 18 -17.73 -16.26 -6.11
CA CYS A 18 -17.28 -14.94 -5.76
C CYS A 18 -15.88 -15.15 -5.17
N VAL A 19 -14.90 -15.35 -6.05
CA VAL A 19 -13.55 -14.89 -5.80
C VAL A 19 -13.77 -13.40 -5.63
N HIS A 20 -14.01 -13.03 -4.37
CA HIS A 20 -13.53 -11.75 -3.92
C HIS A 20 -12.05 -11.83 -4.23
N VAL A 21 -11.67 -11.11 -5.28
CA VAL A 21 -10.30 -10.69 -5.49
C VAL A 21 -9.87 -10.20 -4.11
N THR A 22 -9.06 -10.99 -3.41
CA THR A 22 -8.41 -10.53 -2.20
C THR A 22 -7.66 -9.31 -2.68
N SER A 23 -8.07 -8.15 -2.17
CA SER A 23 -7.39 -6.90 -2.47
C SER A 23 -6.01 -6.98 -1.84
N GLY A 24 -5.09 -7.67 -2.50
CA GLY A 24 -3.68 -7.37 -2.41
C GLY A 24 -3.57 -5.98 -3.02
N GLN A 25 -3.78 -4.95 -2.19
CA GLN A 25 -3.41 -3.60 -2.56
C GLN A 25 -1.92 -3.71 -2.89
N ASN A 26 -1.58 -3.56 -4.17
CA ASN A 26 -0.19 -3.42 -4.57
C ASN A 26 0.28 -2.13 -3.92
N LEU A 27 0.95 -2.25 -2.78
CA LEU A 27 1.42 -1.10 -2.03
C LEU A 27 2.35 -0.32 -2.93
N VAL A 28 1.90 0.86 -3.34
CA VAL A 28 2.75 1.79 -4.06
C VAL A 28 3.58 2.48 -2.99
N ILE A 29 4.88 2.18 -3.01
CA ILE A 29 5.88 2.89 -2.21
C ILE A 29 6.56 3.90 -3.12
N HIS A 30 6.63 5.13 -2.64
CA HIS A 30 7.44 6.16 -3.26
C HIS A 30 8.70 6.33 -2.44
N GLU A 31 9.84 6.07 -3.07
CA GLU A 31 11.15 6.23 -2.44
C GLU A 31 11.55 7.71 -2.49
N VAL A 32 12.00 8.23 -1.34
CA VAL A 32 12.55 9.58 -1.23
C VAL A 32 13.88 9.50 -0.50
N ASP A 33 14.94 9.95 -1.16
CA ASP A 33 16.25 10.07 -0.57
C ASP A 33 16.39 11.43 0.12
N ILE A 34 16.76 11.40 1.40
CA ILE A 34 17.22 12.58 2.13
C ILE A 34 18.70 12.74 1.83
N THR A 35 19.07 13.92 1.34
CA THR A 35 20.46 14.38 1.18
C THR A 35 20.78 15.39 2.28
N ASP A 36 22.04 15.83 2.39
CA ASP A 36 22.50 16.67 3.52
C ASP A 36 21.56 17.83 3.89
N PHE A 37 21.04 18.59 2.92
CA PHE A 37 20.13 19.72 3.22
C PHE A 37 18.93 19.77 2.27
N GLY A 38 18.54 18.62 1.71
CA GLY A 38 17.44 18.51 0.75
C GLY A 38 16.95 17.07 0.65
N TYR A 39 15.97 16.83 -0.22
CA TYR A 39 15.46 15.50 -0.48
C TYR A 39 15.00 15.38 -1.93
N GLU A 40 15.12 14.20 -2.52
CA GLU A 40 14.72 13.94 -3.90
C GLU A 40 13.91 12.63 -4.02
N PRO A 41 12.80 12.62 -4.77
CA PRO A 41 12.21 13.77 -5.47
C PRO A 41 11.66 14.83 -4.50
N SER A 42 11.96 16.10 -4.77
CA SER A 42 11.43 17.23 -3.97
C SER A 42 9.94 17.50 -4.20
N ALA A 43 9.39 16.98 -5.30
CA ALA A 43 7.98 17.07 -5.64
C ALA A 43 7.13 16.15 -4.74
N GLY A 44 6.00 16.68 -4.26
CA GLY A 44 5.11 15.97 -3.35
C GLY A 44 4.58 14.66 -3.93
N VAL A 45 4.77 13.57 -3.19
CA VAL A 45 4.15 12.28 -3.46
C VAL A 45 2.66 12.39 -3.21
N SER A 46 1.85 12.47 -4.27
CA SER A 46 0.39 12.57 -4.14
C SER A 46 -0.33 11.39 -4.78
N SER A 47 -0.45 10.30 -4.04
CA SER A 47 -1.42 9.24 -4.32
C SER A 47 -2.00 8.72 -3.00
N VAL A 48 -3.28 9.01 -2.78
CA VAL A 48 -4.01 8.54 -1.59
C VAL A 48 -3.93 7.01 -1.54
N GLY A 49 -3.60 6.46 -0.37
CA GLY A 49 -3.43 5.02 -0.18
C GLY A 49 -2.04 4.47 -0.54
N SER A 50 -1.09 5.32 -0.92
CA SER A 50 0.33 4.97 -1.06
C SER A 50 1.12 5.30 0.21
N ALA A 51 2.30 4.70 0.36
CA ALA A 51 3.24 5.09 1.39
C ALA A 51 4.49 5.73 0.78
N VAL A 52 5.27 6.41 1.63
CA VAL A 52 6.56 7.00 1.27
C VAL A 52 7.61 6.33 2.14
N ALA A 53 8.67 5.83 1.52
CA ALA A 53 9.85 5.33 2.21
C ALA A 53 10.94 6.40 2.14
N TRP A 54 11.37 6.88 3.30
CA TRP A 54 12.41 7.90 3.40
C TRP A 54 13.73 7.26 3.74
N THR A 55 14.79 7.51 2.99
CA THR A 55 16.13 6.97 3.27
C THR A 55 17.14 8.10 3.41
N ASN A 56 17.92 8.12 4.50
CA ASN A 56 18.99 9.11 4.65
C ASN A 56 20.26 8.70 3.91
N GLN A 57 20.57 9.38 2.80
CA GLN A 57 21.81 9.23 2.05
C GLN A 57 22.85 10.32 2.36
N GLY A 58 22.48 11.32 3.16
CA GLY A 58 23.34 12.40 3.64
C GLY A 58 24.32 11.95 4.72
N SER A 59 25.34 12.78 4.95
CA SER A 59 26.42 12.58 5.92
C SER A 59 26.02 12.88 7.38
N VAL A 60 24.94 13.62 7.57
CA VAL A 60 24.43 14.02 8.89
C VAL A 60 23.08 13.37 9.20
N ALA A 61 22.68 13.38 10.48
CA ALA A 61 21.41 12.81 10.90
C ALA A 61 20.23 13.72 10.52
N HIS A 62 19.12 13.09 10.10
CA HIS A 62 17.89 13.77 9.69
C HIS A 62 16.64 13.21 10.38
N THR A 63 15.51 13.89 10.21
CA THR A 63 14.21 13.47 10.75
C THR A 63 13.11 13.72 9.71
N VAL A 64 12.13 12.81 9.62
CA VAL A 64 10.85 13.03 8.94
C VAL A 64 9.83 13.45 9.99
N THR A 65 9.18 14.59 9.79
CA THR A 65 8.18 15.17 10.72
C THR A 65 6.87 15.42 10.00
N PHE A 66 5.76 15.32 10.73
CA PHE A 66 4.41 15.45 10.16
C PHE A 66 3.66 16.60 10.81
N ASP A 67 3.17 17.55 10.00
CA ASP A 67 2.42 18.73 10.47
C ASP A 67 1.07 18.37 11.12
N ASN A 68 0.53 17.19 10.78
CA ASN A 68 -0.73 16.69 11.33
C ASN A 68 -0.58 16.09 12.74
N GLY A 69 0.63 16.14 13.33
CA GLY A 69 0.90 15.66 14.68
C GLY A 69 1.03 14.13 14.80
N GLN A 70 1.21 13.41 13.68
CA GLN A 70 1.38 11.94 13.70
C GLN A 70 2.73 11.45 14.25
N GLY A 71 3.61 12.35 14.71
CA GLY A 71 4.90 12.01 15.30
C GLY A 71 6.08 12.34 14.38
N SER A 72 7.22 11.68 14.61
CA SER A 72 8.41 11.80 13.77
C SER A 72 9.11 10.44 13.63
N SER A 73 9.95 10.29 12.62
CA SER A 73 10.80 9.09 12.45
C SER A 73 11.81 8.87 13.57
N GLY A 74 12.07 9.89 14.41
CA GLY A 74 13.31 9.97 15.17
C GLY A 74 14.51 10.24 14.25
N ALA A 75 15.71 10.20 14.82
CA ALA A 75 16.94 10.45 14.06
C ALA A 75 17.25 9.29 13.12
N LEU A 76 17.37 9.59 11.83
CA LEU A 76 17.86 8.69 10.78
C LEU A 76 19.31 9.05 10.49
N THR A 77 20.26 8.17 10.82
CA THR A 77 21.65 8.29 10.38
C THR A 77 21.81 7.80 8.93
N ASN A 78 22.97 8.03 8.32
CA ASN A 78 23.26 7.57 6.96
C ASN A 78 22.89 6.08 6.77
N GLY A 79 22.16 5.77 5.71
CA GLY A 79 21.66 4.46 5.33
C GLY A 79 20.38 3.99 6.03
N GLN A 80 19.83 4.75 6.99
CA GLN A 80 18.59 4.37 7.68
C GLN A 80 17.34 4.83 6.92
N SER A 81 16.27 4.04 7.03
CA SER A 81 14.97 4.32 6.41
C SER A 81 13.82 4.37 7.42
N PHE A 82 12.74 5.08 7.06
CA PHE A 82 11.48 5.20 7.80
C PHE A 82 10.27 5.01 6.86
#